data_AF-A0A933NKF4-F1
#
_entry.id   AF-A0A933NKF4-F1
#
_cell.length_a   1.000
_cell.length_b   1.000
_cell.length_c   1.000
_cell.angle_alpha   90.00
_cell.angle_beta   90.00
_cell.angle_gamma   90.00
#
_symmetry.space_group_name_H-M   'P 1'
#
loop_
_entity.id
_entity.type
_entity.pdbx_description
1 polymer ?
#
loop_
_entity_poly.entity_id
_entity_poly.type
_entity_poly.pdbx_seq_one_letter_code
_entity_poly.pdbx_strand_id
1 'polypeptide(L)'
;MNQTSSPTARATTHRQRFHRAVQALRRLVQIASIALVLALVTLSLYAHYRATRAIEDPTLTRGWRGSVLLAVHQAVGRLPSPQAFLDSCKGTHWSMRVLGLDLTDPLAAAEALAASKRVHWPLLLGALVPILLTVLLGRVFCSWLCPANVLFELTGKLRGLLAFAEIPPADVRFSRANKYVLLAVGLAAAAVLGLPFFALVYPPAVLGRAAHGWIFQTAAVGSLAVLGLIVAVELFVSPRWWCRTMCPGGALYALLGALRPLRVRLDAAKCTGCKECVPVCEPGLNPVRESARMECDNCAACIRHCPEDALVFRLGTSSAPFRSSAPPVALLLGLVLAMPLQAHHILGLPHYAYKENYPQVPQLEYPAAAGPYDILLTSYPGNPVPGEKTIIAVYIKDRTSGRAYEGEIGIRVLRARLFSDPEPLAPAVRVVPCEVPHKTTVTFPGAGDYWVELTFDVEGKPESIPFPIVAGNPSPAGAVVTLFGGVMLTLLVTVRAIRIKRARRARAEGRAA
;
A
#
# COMPACT_ATOMS: atom_id res chain seq x y z
N MET A 1 30.63 49.71 -19.47
CA MET A 1 29.19 49.87 -19.78
C MET A 1 28.46 48.63 -19.29
N ASN A 2 27.73 48.76 -18.18
CA ASN A 2 26.96 47.69 -17.55
C ASN A 2 25.82 47.26 -18.48
N GLN A 3 25.79 45.97 -18.85
CA GLN A 3 24.65 45.35 -19.53
C GLN A 3 23.47 45.30 -18.55
N THR A 4 22.61 46.30 -18.62
CA THR A 4 21.27 46.26 -18.01
C THR A 4 20.46 45.21 -18.74
N SER A 5 20.44 43.99 -18.18
CA SER A 5 19.49 42.94 -18.57
C SER A 5 18.06 43.50 -18.56
N SER A 6 17.34 43.31 -19.66
CA SER A 6 15.95 43.78 -19.79
C SER A 6 15.06 43.17 -18.69
N PRO A 7 14.00 43.87 -18.24
CA PRO A 7 13.08 43.36 -17.22
C PRO A 7 12.40 42.03 -17.61
N THR A 8 12.25 41.76 -18.91
CA THR A 8 11.73 40.48 -19.44
C THR A 8 12.71 39.30 -19.25
N ALA A 9 14.03 39.52 -19.38
CA ALA A 9 15.04 38.49 -19.16
C ALA A 9 15.26 38.15 -17.66
N ARG A 10 15.03 39.12 -16.76
CA ARG A 10 15.04 38.89 -15.31
C ARG A 10 13.80 38.13 -14.80
N ALA A 11 12.63 38.38 -15.39
CA ALA A 11 11.39 37.71 -15.01
C ALA A 11 11.39 36.21 -15.40
N THR A 12 11.91 35.87 -16.58
CA THR A 12 12.04 34.48 -17.04
C THR A 12 13.04 33.67 -16.20
N THR A 13 14.15 34.27 -15.78
CA THR A 13 15.15 33.60 -14.92
C THR A 13 14.64 33.33 -13.50
N HIS A 14 13.86 34.23 -12.89
CA HIS A 14 13.26 33.99 -11.57
C HIS A 14 12.22 32.85 -11.60
N ARG A 15 11.39 32.81 -12.65
CA ARG A 15 10.35 31.78 -12.82
C ARG A 15 10.95 30.40 -13.08
N GLN A 16 11.98 30.31 -13.90
CA GLN A 16 12.72 29.08 -14.13
C GLN A 16 13.40 28.56 -12.85
N ARG A 17 13.95 29.46 -12.00
CA ARG A 17 14.48 29.09 -10.69
C ARG A 17 13.41 28.49 -9.78
N PHE A 18 12.23 29.10 -9.72
CA PHE A 18 11.10 28.54 -8.97
C PHE A 18 10.72 27.13 -9.44
N HIS A 19 10.60 26.90 -10.76
CA HIS A 19 10.24 25.57 -11.27
C HIS A 19 11.33 24.52 -11.04
N ARG A 20 12.62 24.90 -11.07
CA ARG A 20 13.72 24.03 -10.66
C ARG A 20 13.63 23.70 -9.16
N ALA A 21 13.32 24.68 -8.32
CA ALA A 21 13.13 24.48 -6.88
C ALA A 21 11.96 23.53 -6.59
N VAL A 22 10.82 23.67 -7.28
CA VAL A 22 9.68 22.74 -7.14
C VAL A 22 10.07 21.30 -7.48
N GLN A 23 10.81 21.09 -8.57
CA GLN A 23 11.29 19.74 -8.92
C GLN A 23 12.32 19.21 -7.93
N ALA A 24 13.23 20.06 -7.44
CA ALA A 24 14.21 19.67 -6.42
C ALA A 24 13.50 19.26 -5.12
N LEU A 25 12.52 20.04 -4.67
CA LEU A 25 11.70 19.72 -3.51
C LEU A 25 10.95 18.40 -3.71
N ARG A 26 10.32 18.19 -4.87
CA ARG A 26 9.66 16.92 -5.20
C ARG A 26 10.61 15.73 -5.06
N ARG A 27 11.86 15.85 -5.55
CA ARG A 27 12.88 14.80 -5.43
C ARG A 27 13.27 14.54 -3.98
N LEU A 28 13.46 15.60 -3.20
CA LEU A 28 13.77 15.48 -1.78
C LEU A 28 12.63 14.75 -1.04
N VAL A 29 11.37 15.09 -1.33
CA VAL A 29 10.19 14.42 -0.73
C VAL A 29 10.13 12.94 -1.13
N GLN A 30 10.40 12.60 -2.39
CA GLN A 30 10.44 11.21 -2.84
C GLN A 30 11.54 10.40 -2.12
N ILE A 31 12.75 10.96 -1.99
CA ILE A 31 13.86 10.32 -1.29
C ILE A 31 13.53 10.16 0.20
N ALA A 32 13.00 11.19 0.84
CA ALA A 32 12.56 11.15 2.23
C ALA A 32 11.47 10.11 2.46
N SER A 33 10.53 9.95 1.52
CA SER A 33 9.46 8.95 1.59
C SER A 33 10.02 7.52 1.53
N ILE A 34 10.97 7.26 0.63
CA ILE A 34 11.63 5.96 0.54
C ILE A 34 12.44 5.69 1.82
N ALA A 35 13.19 6.67 2.30
CA ALA A 35 13.96 6.56 3.53
C ALA A 35 13.06 6.30 4.74
N LEU A 36 11.92 6.99 4.84
CA LEU A 36 10.91 6.78 5.89
C LEU A 36 10.38 5.35 5.87
N VAL A 37 10.01 4.82 4.69
CA VAL A 37 9.51 3.44 4.57
C VAL A 37 10.57 2.42 5.01
N LEU A 38 11.81 2.58 4.56
CA LEU A 38 12.91 1.71 4.98
C LEU A 38 13.19 1.82 6.49
N ALA A 39 13.12 3.03 7.04
CA ALA A 39 13.27 3.27 8.47
C ALA A 39 12.15 2.60 9.27
N LEU A 40 10.89 2.75 8.87
CA LEU A 40 9.74 2.14 9.56
C LEU A 40 9.81 0.61 9.53
N VAL A 41 10.18 0.00 8.41
CA VAL A 41 10.35 -1.46 8.32
C VAL A 41 11.52 -1.91 9.21
N THR A 42 12.63 -1.15 9.24
CA THR A 42 13.78 -1.46 10.09
C THR A 42 13.45 -1.30 11.58
N LEU A 43 12.72 -0.26 11.96
CA LEU A 43 12.24 -0.03 13.33
C LEU A 43 11.25 -1.13 13.76
N SER A 44 10.40 -1.58 12.85
CA SER A 44 9.50 -2.72 13.10
C SER A 44 10.27 -4.02 13.34
N LEU A 45 11.33 -4.28 12.57
CA LEU A 45 12.22 -5.42 12.78
C LEU A 45 12.96 -5.30 14.13
N TYR A 46 13.52 -4.13 14.41
CA TYR A 46 14.21 -3.86 15.68
C TYR A 46 13.28 -4.03 16.87
N ALA A 47 12.04 -3.54 16.79
CA ALA A 47 11.03 -3.73 17.84
C ALA A 47 10.78 -5.22 18.12
N HIS A 48 10.69 -6.04 17.06
CA HIS A 48 10.56 -7.49 17.19
C HIS A 48 11.80 -8.12 17.86
N TYR A 49 13.00 -7.78 17.40
CA TYR A 49 14.26 -8.29 17.95
C TYR A 49 14.50 -7.86 19.41
N ARG A 50 14.09 -6.64 19.76
CA ARG A 50 14.14 -6.14 21.14
C ARG A 50 13.15 -6.87 22.02
N ALA A 51 11.94 -7.13 21.53
CA ALA A 51 10.91 -7.86 22.26
C ALA A 51 11.29 -9.34 22.51
N THR A 52 12.13 -9.94 21.67
CA THR A 52 12.61 -11.33 21.82
C THR A 52 14.00 -11.43 22.46
N ARG A 53 14.60 -10.30 22.88
CA ARG A 53 16.02 -10.20 23.32
C ARG A 53 17.04 -10.76 22.31
N ALA A 54 16.66 -10.93 21.04
CA ALA A 54 17.54 -11.41 19.97
C ALA A 54 18.72 -10.47 19.66
N ILE A 55 18.69 -9.21 20.13
CA ILE A 55 19.83 -8.27 20.04
C ILE A 55 21.00 -8.69 20.93
N GLU A 56 20.75 -9.46 21.99
CA GLU A 56 21.79 -9.95 22.90
C GLU A 56 22.49 -11.20 22.34
N ASP A 57 21.96 -11.82 21.27
CA ASP A 57 22.53 -13.00 20.63
C ASP A 57 23.56 -12.62 19.54
N PRO A 58 24.87 -12.89 19.75
CA PRO A 58 25.92 -12.54 18.79
C PRO A 58 25.81 -13.25 17.45
N THR A 59 25.07 -14.37 17.38
CA THR A 59 24.86 -15.13 16.14
C THR A 59 23.83 -14.43 15.25
N LEU A 60 22.77 -13.86 15.83
CA LEU A 60 21.71 -13.14 15.13
C LEU A 60 22.11 -11.71 14.77
N THR A 61 23.08 -11.12 15.47
CA THR A 61 23.65 -9.80 15.17
C THR A 61 24.91 -9.86 14.29
N ARG A 62 25.21 -11.01 13.68
CA ARG A 62 26.38 -11.14 12.79
C ARG A 62 26.09 -10.55 11.39
N GLY A 63 27.12 -9.96 10.78
CA GLY A 63 27.06 -9.38 9.43
C GLY A 63 26.39 -8.01 9.36
N TRP A 64 26.26 -7.47 8.14
CA TRP A 64 25.85 -6.08 7.92
C TRP A 64 24.47 -5.74 8.50
N ARG A 65 23.53 -6.70 8.54
CA ARG A 65 22.18 -6.50 9.08
C ARG A 65 22.19 -6.33 10.59
N GLY A 66 22.97 -7.18 11.26
CA GLY A 66 23.19 -7.06 12.69
C GLY A 66 23.88 -5.75 13.05
N SER A 67 24.83 -5.29 12.23
CA SER A 67 25.43 -3.95 12.40
C SER A 67 24.39 -2.82 12.29
N VAL A 68 23.47 -2.90 11.32
CA VAL A 68 22.36 -1.93 11.21
C VAL A 68 21.45 -1.99 12.43
N LEU A 69 21.05 -3.20 12.87
CA LEU A 69 20.19 -3.37 14.06
C LEU A 69 20.87 -2.88 15.34
N LEU A 70 22.17 -3.10 15.50
CA LEU A 70 22.97 -2.60 16.64
C LEU A 70 23.09 -1.06 16.60
N ALA A 71 23.28 -0.47 15.43
CA ALA A 71 23.27 0.98 15.28
C ALA A 71 21.90 1.57 15.67
N VAL A 72 20.81 0.94 15.22
CA VAL A 72 19.44 1.31 15.63
C VAL A 72 19.25 1.10 17.13
N HIS A 73 19.76 0.01 17.70
CA HIS A 73 19.70 -0.26 19.14
C HIS A 73 20.37 0.85 19.96
N GLN A 74 21.57 1.28 19.57
CA GLN A 74 22.29 2.38 20.23
C GLN A 74 21.57 3.71 20.08
N ALA A 75 21.00 4.01 18.90
CA ALA A 75 20.29 5.25 18.66
C ALA A 75 18.96 5.32 19.44
N VAL A 76 18.14 4.28 19.33
CA VAL A 76 16.82 4.21 19.97
C VAL A 76 16.94 4.01 21.48
N GLY A 77 17.95 3.27 21.95
CA GLY A 77 18.21 3.03 23.37
C GLY A 77 18.61 4.27 24.16
N ARG A 78 19.10 5.33 23.49
CA ARG A 78 19.40 6.64 24.13
C ARG A 78 18.16 7.49 24.39
N LEU A 79 17.01 7.12 23.83
CA LEU A 79 15.77 7.87 24.04
C LEU A 79 15.24 7.62 25.46
N PRO A 80 14.54 8.61 26.08
CA PRO A 80 13.95 8.44 27.41
C PRO A 80 12.94 7.28 27.48
N SER A 81 12.18 7.08 26.40
CA SER A 81 11.16 6.03 26.30
C SER A 81 11.27 5.29 24.96
N PRO A 82 12.23 4.37 24.80
CA PRO A 82 12.48 3.70 23.52
C PRO A 82 11.27 2.91 23.02
N GLN A 83 10.50 2.28 23.93
CA GLN A 83 9.32 1.52 23.54
C GLN A 83 8.20 2.41 23.01
N ALA A 84 7.90 3.53 23.70
CA ALA A 84 6.89 4.48 23.24
C ALA A 84 7.24 5.07 21.87
N PHE A 85 8.54 5.31 21.61
CA PHE A 85 8.99 5.73 20.27
C PHE A 85 8.70 4.67 19.20
N LEU A 86 9.04 3.41 19.45
CA LEU A 86 8.76 2.31 18.51
C LEU A 86 7.26 2.11 18.28
N ASP A 87 6.45 2.21 19.33
CA ASP A 87 5.00 2.10 19.24
C ASP A 87 4.38 3.24 18.41
N SER A 88 5.03 4.41 18.41
CA SER A 88 4.65 5.59 17.64
C SER A 88 5.15 5.59 16.19
N CYS A 89 6.06 4.67 15.81
CA CYS A 89 6.75 4.65 14.53
C CYS A 89 6.81 3.23 13.95
N LYS A 90 5.75 2.80 13.26
CA LYS A 90 5.64 1.44 12.70
C LYS A 90 4.79 1.39 11.44
N GLY A 91 4.95 0.32 10.66
CA GLY A 91 4.08 0.01 9.51
C GLY A 91 4.79 0.06 8.16
N THR A 92 4.02 0.30 7.11
CA THR A 92 4.43 0.26 5.70
C THR A 92 3.91 1.50 4.97
N HIS A 93 4.33 1.72 3.72
CA HIS A 93 3.78 2.81 2.89
C HIS A 93 2.26 2.69 2.64
N TRP A 94 1.64 1.55 2.93
CA TRP A 94 0.20 1.28 2.75
C TRP A 94 -0.62 1.70 3.98
N SER A 95 -0.03 1.50 5.15
CA SER A 95 -0.57 1.88 6.44
C SER A 95 0.59 2.01 7.42
N MET A 96 0.76 3.20 7.98
CA MET A 96 1.86 3.53 8.89
C MET A 96 1.38 4.41 10.03
N ARG A 97 2.09 4.32 11.15
CA ARG A 97 2.04 5.29 12.23
C ARG A 97 3.36 6.03 12.28
N VAL A 98 3.30 7.35 12.27
CA VAL A 98 4.47 8.22 12.33
C VAL A 98 4.26 9.23 13.45
N LEU A 99 5.07 9.16 14.50
CA LEU A 99 4.98 10.02 15.68
C LEU A 99 3.57 10.02 16.31
N GLY A 100 2.90 8.87 16.31
CA GLY A 100 1.55 8.71 16.86
C GLY A 100 0.41 9.05 15.90
N LEU A 101 0.69 9.64 14.73
CA LEU A 101 -0.30 9.89 13.69
C LEU A 101 -0.50 8.64 12.82
N ASP A 102 -1.71 8.11 12.81
CA ASP A 102 -2.10 7.03 11.91
C ASP A 102 -2.36 7.56 10.50
N LEU A 103 -1.72 6.94 9.52
CA LEU A 103 -1.83 7.27 8.11
C LEU A 103 -2.09 5.99 7.32
N THR A 104 -3.19 5.97 6.57
CA THR A 104 -3.61 4.83 5.76
C THR A 104 -3.90 5.28 4.34
N ASP A 105 -3.45 4.50 3.37
CA ASP A 105 -3.78 4.75 1.97
C ASP A 105 -5.32 4.67 1.75
N PRO A 106 -5.96 5.63 1.05
CA PRO A 106 -7.42 5.59 0.85
C PRO A 106 -7.90 4.35 0.09
N LEU A 107 -7.08 3.74 -0.78
CA LEU A 107 -7.44 2.50 -1.45
C LEU A 107 -7.40 1.32 -0.48
N ALA A 108 -6.40 1.30 0.41
CA ALA A 108 -6.34 0.33 1.51
C ALA A 108 -7.61 0.38 2.37
N ALA A 109 -8.02 1.59 2.76
CA ALA A 109 -9.20 1.80 3.56
C ALA A 109 -10.47 1.34 2.82
N ALA A 110 -10.65 1.78 1.57
CA ALA A 110 -11.80 1.42 0.75
C ALA A 110 -11.90 -0.11 0.53
N GLU A 111 -10.77 -0.76 0.25
CA GLU A 111 -10.72 -2.21 0.04
C GLU A 111 -11.01 -2.99 1.33
N ALA A 112 -10.44 -2.59 2.47
CA ALA A 112 -10.69 -3.27 3.74
C ALA A 112 -12.17 -3.14 4.18
N LEU A 113 -12.78 -1.97 3.96
CA LEU A 113 -14.22 -1.76 4.19
C LEU A 113 -15.06 -2.67 3.29
N ALA A 114 -14.70 -2.75 2.01
CA ALA A 114 -15.37 -3.62 1.05
C ALA A 114 -15.26 -5.10 1.48
N ALA A 115 -14.04 -5.58 1.74
CA ALA A 115 -13.77 -6.96 2.10
C ALA A 115 -14.41 -7.38 3.43
N SER A 116 -14.30 -6.54 4.47
CA SER A 116 -14.83 -6.87 5.80
C SER A 116 -16.34 -6.65 5.93
N LYS A 117 -16.94 -5.85 5.04
CA LYS A 117 -18.34 -5.39 5.11
C LYS A 117 -18.67 -4.66 6.43
N ARG A 118 -17.65 -4.21 7.17
CA ARG A 118 -17.77 -3.53 8.46
C ARG A 118 -17.01 -2.20 8.41
N VAL A 119 -17.53 -1.20 9.12
CA VAL A 119 -16.88 0.11 9.22
C VAL A 119 -15.80 0.06 10.31
N HIS A 120 -14.53 0.25 9.91
CA HIS A 120 -13.41 0.35 10.84
C HIS A 120 -12.97 1.80 10.99
N TRP A 121 -13.46 2.46 12.06
CA TRP A 121 -13.18 3.89 12.31
C TRP A 121 -11.69 4.26 12.34
N PRO A 122 -10.79 3.49 12.98
CA PRO A 122 -9.37 3.82 12.97
C PRO A 122 -8.77 3.90 11.56
N LEU A 123 -9.22 3.04 10.65
CA LEU A 123 -8.74 3.01 9.26
C LEU A 123 -9.24 4.22 8.46
N LEU A 124 -10.49 4.63 8.70
CA LEU A 124 -11.08 5.83 8.10
C LEU A 124 -10.39 7.10 8.60
N LEU A 125 -10.12 7.18 9.91
CA LEU A 125 -9.37 8.28 10.51
C LEU A 125 -7.93 8.32 9.96
N GLY A 126 -7.28 7.16 9.83
CA GLY A 126 -5.96 7.07 9.21
C GLY A 126 -5.94 7.52 7.74
N ALA A 127 -7.02 7.30 7.00
CA ALA A 127 -7.14 7.76 5.61
C ALA A 127 -7.53 9.24 5.48
N LEU A 128 -7.94 9.89 6.56
CA LEU A 128 -8.47 11.26 6.52
C LEU A 128 -7.43 12.26 6.01
N VAL A 129 -6.20 12.23 6.54
CA VAL A 129 -5.13 13.16 6.13
C VAL A 129 -4.79 13.00 4.64
N PRO A 130 -4.54 11.78 4.11
CA PRO A 130 -4.39 11.57 2.67
C PRO A 130 -5.59 12.02 1.83
N ILE A 131 -6.82 11.77 2.29
CA ILE A 131 -8.03 12.20 1.57
C ILE A 131 -8.09 13.73 1.51
N LEU A 132 -7.90 14.42 2.63
CA LEU A 132 -7.95 15.89 2.69
C LEU A 132 -6.90 16.52 1.77
N LEU A 133 -5.66 16.05 1.85
CA LEU A 133 -4.58 16.51 0.96
C LEU A 133 -4.90 16.21 -0.51
N THR A 134 -5.56 15.09 -0.81
CA THR A 134 -5.99 14.74 -2.17
C THR A 134 -7.11 15.64 -2.67
N VAL A 135 -8.09 15.95 -1.83
CA VAL A 135 -9.18 16.87 -2.17
C VAL A 135 -8.62 18.28 -2.40
N LEU A 136 -7.59 18.71 -1.68
CA LEU A 136 -6.99 20.04 -1.83
C LEU A 136 -6.00 20.14 -2.99
N LEU A 137 -5.17 19.12 -3.20
CA LEU A 137 -4.02 19.15 -4.10
C LEU A 137 -4.13 18.16 -5.27
N GLY A 138 -5.19 17.38 -5.36
CA GLY A 138 -5.38 16.35 -6.38
C GLY A 138 -4.57 15.10 -6.11
N ARG A 139 -4.15 14.43 -7.19
CA ARG A 139 -3.35 13.20 -7.13
C ARG A 139 -1.89 13.46 -6.75
N VAL A 140 -1.61 14.44 -5.89
CA VAL A 140 -0.27 14.88 -5.51
C VAL A 140 0.57 13.75 -4.91
N PHE A 141 -0.06 12.85 -4.16
CA PHE A 141 0.60 11.66 -3.59
C PHE A 141 1.29 10.79 -4.64
N CYS A 142 0.70 10.68 -5.83
CA CYS A 142 1.23 9.83 -6.91
C CYS A 142 2.60 10.31 -7.39
N SER A 143 2.84 11.62 -7.47
CA SER A 143 4.12 12.15 -7.97
C SER A 143 5.09 12.58 -6.86
N TRP A 144 4.61 12.87 -5.66
CA TRP A 144 5.43 13.40 -4.56
C TRP A 144 5.82 12.35 -3.52
N LEU A 145 4.89 11.48 -3.10
CA LEU A 145 5.10 10.56 -1.98
C LEU A 145 5.26 9.09 -2.40
N CYS A 146 4.65 8.69 -3.51
CA CYS A 146 4.58 7.31 -3.95
C CYS A 146 5.96 6.75 -4.37
N PRO A 147 6.52 5.73 -3.67
CA PRO A 147 7.82 5.16 -4.01
C PRO A 147 7.79 4.41 -5.35
N ALA A 148 6.64 3.87 -5.74
CA ALA A 148 6.47 3.22 -7.03
C ALA A 148 6.67 4.19 -8.21
N ASN A 149 6.34 5.48 -8.05
CA ASN A 149 6.60 6.45 -9.11
C ASN A 149 8.10 6.62 -9.38
N VAL A 150 8.95 6.60 -8.34
CA VAL A 150 10.41 6.64 -8.51
C VAL A 150 10.90 5.41 -9.29
N LEU A 151 10.38 4.23 -8.96
CA LEU A 151 10.69 2.99 -9.69
C LEU A 151 10.36 3.13 -11.19
N PHE A 152 9.16 3.60 -11.52
CA PHE A 152 8.72 3.73 -12.92
C PHE A 152 9.43 4.85 -13.68
N GLU A 153 9.88 5.90 -12.99
CA GLU A 153 10.77 6.89 -13.57
C GLU A 153 12.14 6.32 -13.94
N LEU A 154 12.70 5.44 -13.10
CA LEU A 154 13.92 4.71 -13.42
C LEU A 154 13.69 3.76 -14.60
N THR A 155 12.56 3.04 -14.64
CA THR A 155 12.20 2.21 -15.79
C THR A 155 12.12 3.01 -17.08
N GLY A 156 11.58 4.24 -17.04
CA GLY A 156 11.57 5.16 -18.18
C GLY A 156 12.96 5.54 -18.69
N LYS A 157 13.93 5.77 -17.78
CA LYS A 157 15.34 6.02 -18.16
C LYS A 157 16.01 4.79 -18.76
N LEU A 158 15.81 3.63 -18.14
CA LEU A 158 16.31 2.34 -18.64
C LEU A 158 15.79 2.05 -20.05
N ARG A 159 14.51 2.37 -20.29
CA ARG A 159 13.90 2.26 -21.62
C ARG A 159 14.59 3.15 -22.67
N GLY A 160 15.05 4.34 -22.28
CA GLY A 160 15.87 5.21 -23.13
C GLY A 160 17.24 4.60 -23.45
N LEU A 161 17.86 3.92 -22.49
CA LEU A 161 19.11 3.18 -22.71
C LEU A 161 18.92 1.98 -23.64
N LEU A 162 17.80 1.25 -23.52
CA LEU A 162 17.47 0.16 -24.45
C LEU A 162 17.27 0.67 -25.88
N ALA A 163 16.62 1.81 -26.04
CA ALA A 163 16.45 2.44 -27.34
C ALA A 163 17.81 2.89 -27.94
N PHE A 164 18.73 3.37 -27.09
CA PHE A 164 20.11 3.67 -27.50
C PHE A 164 20.88 2.41 -27.90
N ALA A 165 20.64 1.28 -27.25
CA ALA A 165 21.21 -0.03 -27.60
C ALA A 165 20.48 -0.74 -28.76
N GLU A 166 19.75 0.01 -29.60
CA GLU A 166 19.01 -0.50 -30.77
C GLU A 166 17.97 -1.59 -30.47
N ILE A 167 17.48 -1.66 -29.23
CA ILE A 167 16.34 -2.51 -28.84
C ILE A 167 15.13 -1.60 -28.66
N PRO A 168 14.44 -1.15 -29.74
CA PRO A 168 13.35 -0.19 -29.64
C PRO A 168 12.16 -0.83 -28.91
N PRO A 169 11.83 -0.34 -27.70
CA PRO A 169 10.77 -0.93 -26.92
C PRO A 169 9.41 -0.47 -27.48
N ALA A 170 8.37 -1.32 -27.43
CA ALA A 170 7.08 -0.94 -28.03
C ALA A 170 6.37 0.14 -27.22
N ASP A 171 5.55 0.93 -27.89
CA ASP A 171 4.71 1.97 -27.27
C ASP A 171 3.23 1.66 -27.53
N VAL A 172 2.73 0.61 -26.89
CA VAL A 172 1.32 0.24 -26.99
C VAL A 172 0.48 1.20 -26.15
N ARG A 173 -0.51 1.84 -26.78
CA ARG A 173 -1.46 2.70 -26.07
C ARG A 173 -2.58 1.87 -25.46
N PHE A 174 -2.79 2.04 -24.15
CA PHE A 174 -3.91 1.47 -23.40
C PHE A 174 -4.88 2.58 -22.98
N SER A 175 -6.15 2.23 -22.80
CA SER A 175 -7.16 3.17 -22.35
C SER A 175 -6.94 3.55 -20.89
N ARG A 176 -7.07 4.85 -20.57
CA ARG A 176 -7.07 5.34 -19.18
C ARG A 176 -8.33 4.94 -18.42
N ALA A 177 -9.37 4.43 -19.10
CA ALA A 177 -10.56 3.89 -18.46
C ALA A 177 -10.25 2.62 -17.64
N ASN A 178 -9.22 1.86 -18.02
CA ASN A 178 -8.92 0.55 -17.45
C ASN A 178 -8.68 0.61 -15.93
N LYS A 179 -8.02 1.64 -15.39
CA LYS A 179 -7.80 1.82 -13.94
C LYS A 179 -9.10 2.05 -13.16
N TYR A 180 -10.11 2.66 -13.78
CA TYR A 180 -11.42 2.88 -13.15
C TYR A 180 -12.24 1.58 -13.15
N VAL A 181 -12.18 0.83 -14.26
CA VAL A 181 -12.75 -0.52 -14.33
C VAL A 181 -12.10 -1.43 -13.30
N LEU A 182 -10.77 -1.43 -13.20
CA LEU A 182 -10.04 -2.25 -12.23
C LEU A 182 -10.35 -1.86 -10.79
N LEU A 183 -10.49 -0.56 -10.50
CA LEU A 183 -10.94 -0.08 -9.19
C LEU A 183 -12.34 -0.62 -8.85
N ALA A 184 -13.31 -0.45 -9.75
CA ALA A 184 -14.69 -0.88 -9.52
C ALA A 184 -14.80 -2.41 -9.37
N VAL A 185 -14.21 -3.16 -10.30
CA VAL A 185 -14.22 -4.63 -10.28
C VAL A 185 -13.47 -5.17 -9.07
N GLY A 186 -12.31 -4.59 -8.72
CA GLY A 186 -11.54 -5.06 -7.57
C GLY A 186 -12.23 -4.78 -6.23
N LEU A 187 -12.88 -3.62 -6.05
CA LEU A 187 -13.69 -3.36 -4.85
C LEU A 187 -14.92 -4.27 -4.79
N ALA A 188 -15.59 -4.52 -5.91
CA ALA A 188 -16.71 -5.46 -5.97
C ALA A 188 -16.27 -6.89 -5.65
N ALA A 189 -15.14 -7.34 -6.22
CA ALA A 189 -14.56 -8.64 -5.93
C ALA A 189 -14.15 -8.76 -4.46
N ALA A 190 -13.53 -7.72 -3.89
CA ALA A 190 -13.20 -7.67 -2.46
C ALA A 190 -14.46 -7.83 -1.60
N ALA A 191 -15.55 -7.13 -1.93
CA ALA A 191 -16.81 -7.25 -1.22
C ALA A 191 -17.49 -8.63 -1.33
N VAL A 192 -17.41 -9.26 -2.51
CA VAL A 192 -18.00 -10.59 -2.73
C VAL A 192 -17.17 -11.69 -2.06
N LEU A 193 -15.85 -11.66 -2.24
CA LEU A 193 -14.93 -12.74 -1.86
C LEU A 193 -14.32 -12.54 -0.46
N GLY A 194 -14.44 -11.35 0.13
CA GLY A 194 -13.86 -11.04 1.45
C GLY A 194 -12.33 -10.92 1.45
N LEU A 195 -11.70 -10.72 0.30
CA LEU A 195 -10.24 -10.71 0.15
C LEU A 195 -9.70 -9.34 -0.31
N PRO A 196 -8.59 -8.84 0.25
CA PRO A 196 -7.95 -7.59 -0.19
C PRO A 196 -7.02 -7.83 -1.40
N PHE A 197 -7.57 -7.80 -2.61
CA PHE A 197 -6.85 -8.06 -3.87
C PHE A 197 -5.80 -7.01 -4.24
N PHE A 198 -6.09 -5.72 -4.05
CA PHE A 198 -5.17 -4.64 -4.38
C PHE A 198 -3.94 -4.68 -3.51
N ALA A 199 -4.03 -5.19 -2.28
CA ALA A 199 -2.85 -5.49 -1.50
C ALA A 199 -1.86 -6.30 -2.36
N LEU A 200 -2.28 -7.34 -3.08
CA LEU A 200 -1.40 -8.23 -3.86
C LEU A 200 -0.75 -7.59 -5.10
N VAL A 201 -1.42 -6.63 -5.75
CA VAL A 201 -1.02 -6.12 -7.07
C VAL A 201 -0.66 -4.64 -7.11
N TYR A 202 -1.11 -3.82 -6.15
CA TYR A 202 -0.87 -2.38 -6.17
C TYR A 202 0.60 -2.10 -5.76
N PRO A 203 1.45 -1.52 -6.64
CA PRO A 203 2.90 -1.46 -6.46
C PRO A 203 3.40 -0.84 -5.17
N PRO A 204 2.78 0.21 -4.60
CA PRO A 204 3.12 0.63 -3.26
C PRO A 204 3.03 -0.58 -2.32
N ALA A 205 1.85 -1.22 -2.15
CA ALA A 205 1.69 -2.37 -1.23
C ALA A 205 2.76 -3.44 -1.44
N VAL A 206 2.96 -3.80 -2.70
CA VAL A 206 3.93 -4.81 -3.12
C VAL A 206 5.35 -4.41 -2.72
N LEU A 207 5.74 -3.15 -2.91
CA LEU A 207 7.05 -2.63 -2.51
C LEU A 207 7.24 -2.68 -0.99
N GLY A 208 6.26 -2.26 -0.20
CA GLY A 208 6.36 -2.32 1.26
C GLY A 208 6.46 -3.75 1.78
N ARG A 209 5.68 -4.69 1.22
CA ARG A 209 5.79 -6.11 1.56
C ARG A 209 7.09 -6.73 1.08
N ALA A 210 7.58 -6.37 -0.10
CA ALA A 210 8.87 -6.85 -0.58
C ALA A 210 10.01 -6.33 0.31
N ALA A 211 9.95 -5.05 0.73
CA ALA A 211 10.90 -4.48 1.69
C ALA A 211 10.83 -5.20 3.05
N HIS A 212 9.62 -5.46 3.54
CA HIS A 212 9.42 -6.23 4.77
C HIS A 212 9.97 -7.65 4.64
N GLY A 213 9.62 -8.37 3.57
CA GLY A 213 10.10 -9.72 3.32
C GLY A 213 11.61 -9.80 3.23
N TRP A 214 12.22 -8.88 2.48
CA TRP A 214 13.67 -8.75 2.38
C TRP A 214 14.31 -8.49 3.75
N ILE A 215 13.81 -7.51 4.51
CA ILE A 215 14.36 -7.09 5.82
C ILE A 215 14.14 -8.14 6.92
N PHE A 216 13.06 -8.91 6.87
CA PHE A 216 12.77 -9.99 7.82
C PHE A 216 13.28 -11.37 7.38
N GLN A 217 13.92 -11.49 6.21
CA GLN A 217 14.36 -12.78 5.62
C GLN A 217 13.20 -13.77 5.40
N THR A 218 12.00 -13.24 5.18
CA THR A 218 10.84 -14.06 4.83
C THR A 218 10.68 -14.11 3.31
N ALA A 219 9.98 -15.13 2.81
CA ALA A 219 9.80 -15.31 1.37
C ALA A 219 9.04 -14.12 0.75
N ALA A 220 9.74 -13.29 -0.04
CA ALA A 220 9.17 -12.17 -0.79
C ALA A 220 8.85 -12.52 -2.26
N VAL A 221 9.00 -13.80 -2.64
CA VAL A 221 9.01 -14.27 -4.03
C VAL A 221 7.78 -13.81 -4.82
N GLY A 222 6.58 -13.95 -4.26
CA GLY A 222 5.34 -13.53 -4.91
C GLY A 222 5.27 -12.02 -5.15
N SER A 223 5.69 -11.20 -4.17
CA SER A 223 5.69 -9.74 -4.32
C SER A 223 6.72 -9.27 -5.34
N LEU A 224 7.91 -9.88 -5.35
CA LEU A 224 8.95 -9.57 -6.34
C LEU A 224 8.55 -10.00 -7.76
N ALA A 225 7.88 -11.15 -7.92
CA ALA A 225 7.38 -11.61 -9.21
C ALA A 225 6.35 -10.64 -9.80
N VAL A 226 5.38 -10.18 -9.00
CA VAL A 226 4.39 -9.17 -9.43
C VAL A 226 5.08 -7.88 -9.85
N LEU A 227 5.99 -7.36 -9.02
CA LEU A 227 6.70 -6.13 -9.32
C LEU A 227 7.55 -6.26 -10.60
N GLY A 228 8.25 -7.38 -10.74
CA GLY A 228 9.06 -7.71 -11.92
C GLY A 228 8.22 -7.77 -13.19
N LEU A 229 7.02 -8.37 -13.13
CA LEU A 229 6.08 -8.39 -14.26
C LEU A 229 5.64 -6.98 -14.65
N ILE A 230 5.26 -6.14 -13.69
CA ILE A 230 4.84 -4.77 -13.96
C ILE A 230 5.99 -3.97 -14.59
N VAL A 231 7.20 -4.07 -14.04
CA VAL A 231 8.40 -3.42 -14.58
C VAL A 231 8.70 -3.93 -15.99
N ALA A 232 8.58 -5.23 -16.26
CA ALA A 232 8.81 -5.80 -17.58
C ALA A 232 7.80 -5.27 -18.62
N VAL A 233 6.52 -5.19 -18.27
CA VAL A 233 5.49 -4.60 -19.15
C VAL A 233 5.82 -3.13 -19.44
N GLU A 234 6.23 -2.37 -18.43
CA GLU A 234 6.59 -0.97 -18.62
C GLU A 234 7.84 -0.78 -19.50
N LEU A 235 8.84 -1.62 -19.29
CA LEU A 235 10.11 -1.58 -20.01
C LEU A 235 9.90 -1.94 -21.50
N PHE A 236 9.18 -3.03 -21.79
CA PHE A 236 9.11 -3.61 -23.13
C PHE A 236 7.82 -3.34 -23.92
N VAL A 237 6.71 -2.95 -23.26
CA VAL A 237 5.37 -2.87 -23.89
C VAL A 237 4.80 -1.46 -23.94
N SER A 238 4.82 -0.72 -22.84
CA SER A 238 4.22 0.62 -22.78
C SER A 238 4.77 1.47 -21.63
N PRO A 239 5.31 2.68 -21.89
CA PRO A 239 5.91 3.50 -20.86
C PRO A 239 4.87 4.01 -19.85
N ARG A 240 5.17 3.88 -18.55
CA ARG A 240 4.28 4.22 -17.44
C ARG A 240 2.92 3.54 -17.50
N TRP A 241 2.86 2.35 -18.10
CA TRP A 241 1.63 1.56 -18.28
C TRP A 241 0.80 1.49 -17.00
N TRP A 242 1.43 1.14 -15.88
CA TRP A 242 0.74 0.97 -14.61
C TRP A 242 0.12 2.28 -14.13
N CYS A 243 0.94 3.31 -13.93
CA CYS A 243 0.50 4.60 -13.38
C CYS A 243 -0.50 5.35 -14.28
N ARG A 244 -0.37 5.20 -15.61
CA ARG A 244 -1.25 5.87 -16.59
C ARG A 244 -2.58 5.15 -16.74
N THR A 245 -2.58 3.81 -16.74
CA THR A 245 -3.72 3.04 -17.25
C THR A 245 -4.27 1.96 -16.32
N MET A 246 -3.50 1.43 -15.37
CA MET A 246 -3.95 0.30 -14.55
C MET A 246 -4.05 0.59 -13.05
N CYS A 247 -3.39 1.62 -12.54
CA CYS A 247 -3.28 1.86 -11.10
C CYS A 247 -4.65 2.18 -10.43
N PRO A 248 -5.22 1.27 -9.63
CA PRO A 248 -6.53 1.49 -8.99
C PRO A 248 -6.46 2.60 -7.94
N GLY A 249 -5.34 2.71 -7.21
CA GLY A 249 -5.12 3.83 -6.29
C GLY A 249 -5.10 5.14 -7.07
N GLY A 250 -4.40 5.17 -8.21
CA GLY A 250 -4.39 6.32 -9.10
C GLY A 250 -5.79 6.73 -9.60
N ALA A 251 -6.69 5.77 -9.82
CA ALA A 251 -8.09 6.06 -10.15
C ALA A 251 -8.84 6.66 -8.95
N LEU A 252 -8.70 6.07 -7.76
CA LEU A 252 -9.35 6.56 -6.54
C LEU A 252 -8.89 7.97 -6.17
N TYR A 253 -7.57 8.22 -6.14
CA TYR A 253 -7.01 9.55 -5.91
C TYR A 253 -7.49 10.56 -6.97
N ALA A 254 -7.73 10.14 -8.21
CA ALA A 254 -8.29 11.02 -9.24
C ALA A 254 -9.73 11.43 -8.89
N LEU A 255 -10.55 10.46 -8.47
CA LEU A 255 -11.95 10.67 -8.08
C LEU A 255 -12.05 11.58 -6.85
N LEU A 256 -11.27 11.29 -5.80
CA LEU A 256 -11.20 12.12 -4.60
C LEU A 256 -10.72 13.54 -4.92
N GLY A 257 -9.73 13.67 -5.80
CA GLY A 257 -9.14 14.95 -6.21
C GLY A 257 -9.86 15.67 -7.36
N ALA A 258 -11.05 15.22 -7.77
CA ALA A 258 -11.78 15.78 -8.90
C ALA A 258 -12.15 17.26 -8.68
N LEU A 259 -12.46 17.62 -7.42
CA LEU A 259 -12.88 18.97 -7.03
C LEU A 259 -11.74 19.88 -6.60
N ARG A 260 -10.48 19.44 -6.72
CA ARG A 260 -9.33 20.18 -6.17
C ARG A 260 -9.27 21.64 -6.62
N PRO A 261 -8.97 22.59 -5.71
CA PRO A 261 -8.78 23.99 -6.05
C PRO A 261 -7.48 24.24 -6.82
N LEU A 262 -6.37 23.56 -6.48
CA LEU A 262 -5.08 23.76 -7.13
C LEU A 262 -4.94 22.92 -8.40
N ARG A 263 -4.87 23.58 -9.55
CA ARG A 263 -4.79 22.91 -10.87
C ARG A 263 -3.72 23.53 -11.75
N VAL A 264 -3.05 22.70 -12.55
CA VAL A 264 -2.29 23.17 -13.71
C VAL A 264 -3.28 23.59 -14.80
N ARG A 265 -3.24 24.86 -15.21
CA ARG A 265 -4.04 25.41 -16.29
C ARG A 265 -3.16 25.96 -17.40
N LEU A 266 -3.67 25.83 -18.62
CA LEU A 266 -3.09 26.46 -19.80
C LEU A 266 -3.58 27.91 -19.89
N ASP A 267 -2.66 28.83 -20.13
CA ASP A 267 -2.92 30.18 -20.59
C ASP A 267 -2.89 30.18 -22.12
N ALA A 268 -4.09 30.21 -22.73
CA ALA A 268 -4.23 30.12 -24.18
C ALA A 268 -3.56 31.29 -24.91
N ALA A 269 -3.50 32.48 -24.28
CA ALA A 269 -2.89 33.66 -24.87
C ALA A 269 -1.37 33.53 -25.02
N LYS A 270 -0.73 32.69 -24.19
CA LYS A 270 0.72 32.43 -24.24
C LYS A 270 1.06 31.16 -25.01
N CYS A 271 0.11 30.29 -25.28
CA CYS A 271 0.38 28.98 -25.86
C CYS A 271 0.53 29.05 -27.38
N THR A 272 1.70 28.68 -27.90
CA THR A 272 1.97 28.55 -29.34
C THR A 272 1.56 27.19 -29.92
N GLY A 273 1.14 26.23 -29.09
CA GLY A 273 0.76 24.89 -29.55
C GLY A 273 1.93 23.96 -29.91
N CYS A 274 3.16 24.26 -29.46
CA CYS A 274 4.37 23.47 -29.76
C CYS A 274 4.35 22.00 -29.26
N LYS A 275 3.48 21.68 -28.28
CA LYS A 275 3.28 20.34 -27.68
C LYS A 275 4.50 19.73 -26.96
N GLU A 276 5.57 20.48 -26.68
CA GLU A 276 6.71 19.98 -25.88
C GLU A 276 6.32 19.48 -24.48
N CYS A 277 5.25 20.03 -23.92
CA CYS A 277 4.69 19.59 -22.64
C CYS A 277 4.04 18.19 -22.65
N VAL A 278 3.69 17.66 -23.83
CA VAL A 278 2.96 16.39 -23.99
C VAL A 278 3.82 15.17 -23.62
N PRO A 279 5.02 14.95 -24.21
CA PRO A 279 5.83 13.77 -23.90
C PRO A 279 6.29 13.70 -22.44
N VAL A 280 6.49 14.86 -21.79
CA VAL A 280 6.92 14.93 -20.39
C VAL A 280 5.77 14.77 -19.38
N CYS A 281 4.51 14.73 -19.84
CA CYS A 281 3.36 14.60 -18.96
C CYS A 281 3.30 13.19 -18.36
N GLU A 282 3.58 13.09 -17.06
CA GLU A 282 3.66 11.84 -16.32
C GLU A 282 2.38 11.00 -16.38
N PRO A 283 1.17 11.57 -16.12
CA PRO A 283 -0.10 10.86 -16.29
C PRO A 283 -0.49 10.56 -17.73
N GLY A 284 0.27 11.02 -18.74
CA GLY A 284 -0.05 10.82 -20.15
C GLY A 284 -1.27 11.64 -20.62
N LEU A 285 -1.42 12.85 -20.08
CA LEU A 285 -2.39 13.85 -20.57
C LEU A 285 -1.75 14.67 -21.68
N ASN A 286 -2.57 15.28 -22.53
CA ASN A 286 -2.13 16.35 -23.43
C ASN A 286 -2.37 17.72 -22.76
N PRO A 287 -1.38 18.39 -22.14
CA PRO A 287 -1.64 19.61 -21.36
C PRO A 287 -2.22 20.76 -22.19
N VAL A 288 -2.08 20.74 -23.52
CA VAL A 288 -2.66 21.74 -24.43
C VAL A 288 -4.19 21.60 -24.52
N ARG A 289 -4.73 20.38 -24.43
CA ARG A 289 -6.17 20.08 -24.57
C ARG A 289 -6.83 19.62 -23.27
N GLU A 290 -6.04 19.04 -22.39
CA GLU A 290 -6.46 18.29 -21.20
C GLU A 290 -5.90 18.94 -19.92
N SER A 291 -5.61 20.25 -19.93
CA SER A 291 -5.24 20.97 -18.70
C SER A 291 -6.36 20.86 -17.66
N ALA A 292 -6.00 20.91 -16.38
CA ALA A 292 -6.92 20.78 -15.24
C ALA A 292 -7.70 19.45 -15.09
N ARG A 293 -7.45 18.41 -15.92
CA ARG A 293 -8.07 17.08 -15.77
C ARG A 293 -7.76 16.43 -14.42
N MET A 294 -8.68 15.63 -13.89
CA MET A 294 -8.58 14.97 -12.57
C MET A 294 -7.40 14.00 -12.45
N GLU A 295 -6.93 13.48 -13.59
CA GLU A 295 -5.80 12.57 -13.64
C GLU A 295 -4.45 13.29 -13.48
N CYS A 296 -4.39 14.62 -13.52
CA CYS A 296 -3.16 15.37 -13.26
C CYS A 296 -2.70 15.15 -11.81
N ASP A 297 -1.44 14.78 -11.64
CA ASP A 297 -0.77 14.55 -10.36
C ASP A 297 -0.07 15.79 -9.80
N ASN A 298 -0.21 16.94 -10.47
CA ASN A 298 0.42 18.20 -10.06
C ASN A 298 1.96 18.06 -9.87
N CYS A 299 2.62 17.22 -10.67
CA CYS A 299 4.08 17.05 -10.67
C CYS A 299 4.87 18.24 -11.22
N ALA A 300 4.20 19.20 -11.88
CA ALA A 300 4.78 20.39 -12.52
C ALA A 300 5.83 20.12 -13.64
N ALA A 301 5.97 18.88 -14.12
CA ALA A 301 6.94 18.55 -15.17
C ALA A 301 6.67 19.31 -16.48
N CYS A 302 5.39 19.42 -16.85
CA CYS A 302 4.94 20.16 -18.04
C CYS A 302 5.15 21.68 -17.93
N ILE A 303 5.03 22.25 -16.72
CA ILE A 303 5.28 23.68 -16.48
C ILE A 303 6.76 23.98 -16.74
N ARG A 304 7.67 23.14 -16.20
CA ARG A 304 9.12 23.32 -16.37
C ARG A 304 9.60 23.24 -17.82
N HIS A 305 8.93 22.45 -18.66
CA HIS A 305 9.31 22.24 -20.06
C HIS A 305 8.53 23.14 -21.04
N CYS A 306 7.68 24.05 -20.56
CA CYS A 306 6.94 24.94 -21.45
C CYS A 306 7.83 26.16 -21.78
N PRO A 307 8.25 26.36 -23.05
CA PRO A 307 9.11 27.49 -23.41
C PRO A 307 8.41 28.85 -23.25
N GLU A 308 7.09 28.89 -23.41
CA GLU A 308 6.27 30.10 -23.34
C GLU A 308 5.73 30.42 -21.92
N ASP A 309 6.08 29.60 -20.93
CA ASP A 309 5.51 29.64 -19.58
C ASP A 309 3.96 29.70 -19.57
N ALA A 310 3.33 29.06 -20.55
CA ALA A 310 1.88 29.05 -20.74
C ALA A 310 1.16 28.12 -19.76
N LEU A 311 1.85 27.18 -19.12
CA LEU A 311 1.28 26.30 -18.10
C LEU A 311 1.61 26.83 -16.71
N VAL A 312 0.60 27.04 -15.88
CA VAL A 312 0.77 27.60 -14.53
C VAL A 312 -0.15 26.92 -13.52
N PHE A 313 0.27 26.89 -12.26
CA PHE A 313 -0.65 26.57 -11.17
C PHE A 313 -1.62 27.74 -10.97
N ARG A 314 -2.93 27.43 -10.92
CA ARG A 314 -3.97 28.38 -10.55
C ARG A 314 -4.87 27.76 -9.48
N LEU A 315 -5.29 28.59 -8.54
CA LEU A 315 -6.37 28.27 -7.59
C LEU A 315 -7.71 28.58 -8.28
N GLY A 316 -8.68 27.66 -8.20
CA GLY A 316 -10.04 27.93 -8.66
C GLY A 316 -10.98 26.72 -8.61
N THR A 317 -12.22 26.96 -8.20
CA THR A 317 -13.32 25.99 -8.16
C THR A 317 -14.03 25.93 -9.52
N SER A 318 -13.45 25.20 -10.48
CA SER A 318 -14.01 24.78 -11.79
C SER A 318 -14.71 25.83 -12.69
N SER A 319 -14.32 25.87 -13.97
CA SER A 319 -15.19 26.27 -15.08
C SER A 319 -15.64 25.00 -15.82
N ALA A 320 -16.58 24.27 -15.19
CA ALA A 320 -17.53 23.28 -15.75
C ALA A 320 -18.20 22.55 -14.57
N PRO A 321 -19.55 22.46 -14.51
CA PRO A 321 -20.26 21.94 -13.35
C PRO A 321 -20.28 20.41 -13.36
N PHE A 322 -19.59 19.77 -12.42
CA PHE A 322 -20.10 18.51 -11.88
C PHE A 322 -21.10 18.92 -10.79
N ARG A 323 -22.38 18.84 -11.12
CA ARG A 323 -23.49 19.14 -10.21
C ARG A 323 -23.63 17.97 -9.24
N SER A 324 -22.79 17.91 -8.22
CA SER A 324 -23.12 17.22 -6.98
C SER A 324 -23.20 18.27 -5.89
N SER A 325 -24.41 18.53 -5.43
CA SER A 325 -24.72 19.27 -4.21
C SER A 325 -23.75 18.85 -3.11
N ALA A 326 -22.87 19.75 -2.70
CA ALA A 326 -21.84 19.46 -1.72
C ALA A 326 -22.12 20.14 -0.37
N PRO A 327 -23.04 19.61 0.46
CA PRO A 327 -22.95 19.75 1.91
C PRO A 327 -22.02 18.74 2.63
N PRO A 328 -21.36 17.70 2.05
CA PRO A 328 -20.70 16.69 2.86
C PRO A 328 -19.31 17.13 3.38
N VAL A 329 -18.61 18.09 2.76
CA VAL A 329 -17.25 18.47 3.22
C VAL A 329 -17.29 19.33 4.48
N ALA A 330 -18.23 20.28 4.58
CA ALA A 330 -18.44 21.07 5.79
C ALA A 330 -19.08 20.24 6.90
N LEU A 331 -19.96 19.28 6.55
CA LEU A 331 -20.55 18.33 7.49
C LEU A 331 -19.50 17.32 8.02
N LEU A 332 -18.59 16.83 7.16
CA LEU A 332 -17.44 16.01 7.56
C LEU A 332 -16.48 16.78 8.45
N LEU A 333 -16.16 18.04 8.13
CA LEU A 333 -15.35 18.90 9.01
C LEU A 333 -16.05 19.17 10.35
N GLY A 334 -17.36 19.41 10.34
CA GLY A 334 -18.17 19.65 11.54
C GLY A 334 -18.30 18.42 12.44
N LEU A 335 -18.47 17.22 11.87
CA LEU A 335 -18.46 15.95 12.60
C LEU A 335 -17.08 15.65 13.20
N VAL A 336 -16.00 16.00 12.50
CA VAL A 336 -14.61 15.82 12.99
C VAL A 336 -14.27 16.79 14.14
N LEU A 337 -14.79 18.01 14.13
CA LEU A 337 -14.56 19.00 15.19
C LEU A 337 -15.45 18.78 16.43
N ALA A 338 -16.58 18.07 16.28
CA ALA A 338 -17.51 17.77 17.37
C ALA A 338 -17.23 16.43 18.09
N MET A 339 -16.28 15.62 17.60
CA MET A 339 -15.88 14.39 18.28
C MET A 339 -14.84 14.71 19.36
N PRO A 340 -15.00 14.23 20.61
CA PRO A 340 -13.93 14.33 21.59
C PRO A 340 -12.68 13.64 21.02
N LEU A 341 -11.60 14.40 20.92
CA LEU A 341 -10.26 13.94 20.55
C LEU A 341 -9.73 13.01 21.66
N GLN A 342 -10.26 11.80 21.71
CA GLN A 342 -9.64 10.69 22.40
C GLN A 342 -9.22 9.67 21.35
N ALA A 343 -8.10 9.95 20.70
CA ALA A 343 -7.38 8.95 19.93
C ALA A 343 -6.71 8.00 20.94
N HIS A 344 -7.38 6.90 21.29
CA HIS A 344 -6.80 5.89 22.16
C HIS A 344 -5.87 5.01 21.34
N HIS A 345 -4.61 4.95 21.77
CA HIS A 345 -3.53 4.21 21.14
C HIS A 345 -3.86 2.73 20.92
N ILE A 346 -3.82 2.25 19.66
CA ILE A 346 -3.64 0.83 19.38
C ILE A 346 -2.18 0.47 19.72
N LEU A 347 -2.00 -0.17 20.88
CA LEU A 347 -0.76 -0.75 21.43
C LEU A 347 0.26 0.26 22.00
N GLY A 348 -0.05 0.80 23.19
CA GLY A 348 0.94 1.40 24.10
C GLY A 348 1.09 0.57 25.39
N LEU A 349 2.22 -0.15 25.50
CA LEU A 349 2.85 -0.78 26.69
C LEU A 349 2.31 -2.14 27.22
N PRO A 350 3.05 -2.87 28.08
CA PRO A 350 4.39 -3.47 27.95
C PRO A 350 4.35 -5.02 28.10
N HIS A 351 5.28 -5.71 27.44
CA HIS A 351 5.32 -7.18 27.31
C HIS A 351 6.17 -7.88 28.40
N TYR A 352 5.95 -7.59 29.68
CA TYR A 352 6.55 -8.38 30.77
C TYR A 352 5.55 -9.42 31.29
N ALA A 353 6.07 -10.61 31.62
CA ALA A 353 5.39 -11.78 32.17
C ALA A 353 4.84 -12.85 31.20
N TYR A 354 5.46 -13.07 30.03
CA TYR A 354 5.33 -14.39 29.38
C TYR A 354 6.62 -14.94 28.73
N LYS A 355 7.60 -14.08 28.45
CA LYS A 355 8.83 -14.46 27.72
C LYS A 355 10.03 -14.77 28.60
N GLU A 356 9.89 -14.75 29.93
CA GLU A 356 11.05 -14.88 30.83
C GLU A 356 11.49 -16.33 31.11
N ASN A 357 10.73 -17.37 30.73
CA ASN A 357 11.06 -18.76 31.09
C ASN A 357 11.08 -19.82 29.97
N TYR A 358 10.94 -19.49 28.69
CA TYR A 358 11.02 -20.51 27.62
C TYR A 358 11.78 -20.04 26.36
N PRO A 359 12.89 -20.70 25.98
CA PRO A 359 13.55 -20.46 24.70
C PRO A 359 12.76 -21.22 23.62
N GLN A 360 11.80 -20.56 22.98
CA GLN A 360 11.11 -21.11 21.81
C GLN A 360 11.10 -20.08 20.67
N VAL A 361 11.68 -20.47 19.54
CA VAL A 361 11.72 -19.77 18.25
C VAL A 361 10.43 -20.13 17.46
N PRO A 362 10.18 -19.49 16.31
CA PRO A 362 9.37 -18.28 16.09
C PRO A 362 7.84 -18.49 16.23
N GLN A 363 7.14 -17.49 16.76
CA GLN A 363 5.69 -17.49 16.98
C GLN A 363 4.97 -16.75 15.84
N LEU A 364 4.08 -17.43 15.13
CA LEU A 364 3.12 -16.75 14.26
C LEU A 364 2.00 -16.24 15.17
N GLU A 365 1.92 -14.92 15.31
CA GLU A 365 1.03 -14.22 16.21
C GLU A 365 -0.14 -13.60 15.43
N TYR A 366 -1.36 -13.83 15.90
CA TYR A 366 -2.57 -13.27 15.31
C TYR A 366 -3.30 -12.39 16.33
N PRO A 367 -3.03 -11.08 16.33
CA PRO A 367 -3.73 -10.15 17.20
C PRO A 367 -5.14 -9.87 16.68
N ALA A 368 -6.12 -9.83 17.59
CA ALA A 368 -7.49 -9.39 17.34
C ALA A 368 -8.04 -8.64 18.56
N ALA A 369 -9.26 -8.10 18.42
CA ALA A 369 -9.97 -7.44 19.50
C ALA A 369 -11.48 -7.64 19.32
N ALA A 370 -12.21 -7.81 20.43
CA ALA A 370 -13.66 -7.78 20.45
C ALA A 370 -14.17 -7.19 21.77
N GLY A 371 -15.06 -6.19 21.65
CA GLY A 371 -15.53 -5.38 22.77
C GLY A 371 -14.39 -4.79 23.62
N PRO A 372 -14.41 -4.96 24.95
CA PRO A 372 -13.36 -4.47 25.84
C PRO A 372 -12.10 -5.36 25.85
N TYR A 373 -12.08 -6.49 25.12
CA TYR A 373 -11.02 -7.48 25.20
C TYR A 373 -10.03 -7.40 24.02
N ASP A 374 -8.74 -7.45 24.35
CA ASP A 374 -7.64 -7.71 23.43
C ASP A 374 -7.33 -9.20 23.39
N ILE A 375 -7.10 -9.72 22.18
CA ILE A 375 -6.97 -11.15 21.94
C ILE A 375 -5.69 -11.39 21.16
N LEU A 376 -4.89 -12.35 21.60
CA LEU A 376 -3.70 -12.81 20.89
C LEU A 376 -3.77 -14.33 20.76
N LEU A 377 -3.88 -14.80 19.52
CA LEU A 377 -3.75 -16.22 19.21
C LEU A 377 -2.32 -16.50 18.72
N THR A 378 -1.70 -17.55 19.24
CA THR A 378 -0.40 -18.05 18.79
C THR A 378 -0.48 -19.53 18.45
N SER A 379 0.31 -19.97 17.47
CA SER A 379 0.44 -21.38 17.10
C SER A 379 1.86 -21.90 17.30
N TYR A 380 1.98 -23.15 17.76
CA TYR A 380 3.25 -23.86 17.90
C TYR A 380 3.15 -25.28 17.30
N PRO A 381 3.97 -25.63 16.28
CA PRO A 381 4.94 -24.77 15.60
C PRO A 381 4.27 -23.60 14.84
N GLY A 382 4.99 -22.50 14.61
CA GLY A 382 4.46 -21.29 13.96
C GLY A 382 3.90 -21.54 12.56
N ASN A 383 4.43 -22.53 11.84
CA ASN A 383 3.80 -23.11 10.66
C ASN A 383 3.39 -24.57 11.00
N PRO A 384 2.11 -24.83 11.29
CA PRO A 384 1.60 -26.16 11.59
C PRO A 384 2.00 -27.20 10.55
N VAL A 385 2.51 -28.35 10.99
CA VAL A 385 2.80 -29.49 10.10
C VAL A 385 1.54 -30.36 9.99
N PRO A 386 1.03 -30.63 8.77
CA PRO A 386 -0.15 -31.48 8.60
C PRO A 386 0.04 -32.86 9.24
N GLY A 387 -0.97 -33.33 9.95
CA GLY A 387 -0.93 -34.61 10.69
C GLY A 387 -0.25 -34.53 12.06
N GLU A 388 0.49 -33.45 12.36
CA GLU A 388 1.13 -33.26 13.66
C GLU A 388 0.29 -32.41 14.62
N LYS A 389 0.53 -32.58 15.92
CA LYS A 389 -0.11 -31.78 16.97
C LYS A 389 0.42 -30.36 16.92
N THR A 390 -0.49 -29.40 16.77
CA THR A 390 -0.21 -27.97 16.89
C THR A 390 -0.88 -27.43 18.13
N ILE A 391 -0.13 -26.73 18.97
CA ILE A 391 -0.68 -26.04 20.12
C ILE A 391 -1.19 -24.67 19.64
N ILE A 392 -2.46 -24.40 19.92
CA ILE A 392 -3.06 -23.07 19.79
C ILE A 392 -3.17 -22.49 21.19
N ALA A 393 -2.51 -21.35 21.43
CA ALA A 393 -2.66 -20.60 22.66
C ALA A 393 -3.42 -19.31 22.38
N VAL A 394 -4.43 -19.02 23.19
CA VAL A 394 -5.24 -17.80 23.10
C VAL A 394 -5.12 -17.05 24.41
N TYR A 395 -4.69 -15.81 24.31
CA TYR A 395 -4.63 -14.85 25.40
C TYR A 395 -5.72 -13.82 25.20
N ILE A 396 -6.61 -13.64 26.17
CA ILE A 396 -7.68 -12.65 26.14
C ILE A 396 -7.54 -11.78 27.39
N LYS A 397 -7.51 -10.46 27.22
CA LYS A 397 -7.28 -9.50 28.31
C LYS A 397 -8.19 -8.29 28.15
N ASP A 398 -8.83 -7.88 29.24
CA ASP A 398 -9.59 -6.63 29.29
C ASP A 398 -8.64 -5.42 29.16
N ARG A 399 -8.93 -4.55 28.19
CA ARG A 399 -8.06 -3.44 27.78
C ARG A 399 -7.95 -2.35 28.84
N THR A 400 -8.95 -2.20 29.69
CA THR A 400 -9.02 -1.12 30.69
C THR A 400 -8.40 -1.55 32.02
N SER A 401 -8.81 -2.71 32.53
CA SER A 401 -8.37 -3.26 33.80
C SER A 401 -7.06 -4.03 33.70
N GLY A 402 -6.72 -4.50 32.50
CA GLY A 402 -5.61 -5.39 32.26
C GLY A 402 -5.78 -6.79 32.86
N ARG A 403 -6.98 -7.17 33.30
CA ARG A 403 -7.26 -8.52 33.80
C ARG A 403 -7.46 -9.48 32.64
N ALA A 404 -7.04 -10.72 32.82
CA ALA A 404 -7.34 -11.76 31.84
C ALA A 404 -8.84 -12.06 31.83
N TYR A 405 -9.35 -12.48 30.68
CA TYR A 405 -10.70 -12.99 30.56
C TYR A 405 -10.78 -14.37 31.24
N GLU A 406 -11.78 -14.54 32.11
CA GLU A 406 -11.97 -15.76 32.90
C GLU A 406 -13.19 -16.57 32.41
N GLY A 407 -13.88 -16.11 31.36
CA GLY A 407 -15.03 -16.81 30.80
C GLY A 407 -14.64 -18.02 29.96
N GLU A 408 -15.65 -18.81 29.59
CA GLU A 408 -15.49 -19.93 28.65
C GLU A 408 -15.20 -19.39 27.24
N ILE A 409 -14.28 -20.07 26.54
CA ILE A 409 -14.00 -19.82 25.13
C ILE A 409 -14.24 -21.09 24.32
N GLY A 410 -14.75 -20.95 23.11
CA GLY A 410 -14.83 -21.98 22.09
C GLY A 410 -13.73 -21.79 21.05
N ILE A 411 -13.05 -22.86 20.67
CA ILE A 411 -12.09 -22.85 19.56
C ILE A 411 -12.52 -23.90 18.54
N ARG A 412 -12.72 -23.48 17.29
CA ARG A 412 -13.13 -24.34 16.18
C ARG A 412 -12.19 -24.18 15.00
N VAL A 413 -11.74 -25.29 14.41
CA VAL A 413 -10.92 -25.26 13.20
C VAL A 413 -11.80 -25.50 11.97
N LEU A 414 -11.78 -24.55 11.04
CA LEU A 414 -12.52 -24.57 9.79
C LEU A 414 -11.52 -24.71 8.63
N ARG A 415 -11.84 -25.51 7.62
CA ARG A 415 -11.08 -25.51 6.36
C ARG A 415 -11.55 -24.33 5.50
N ALA A 416 -10.63 -23.46 5.08
CA ALA A 416 -10.96 -22.37 4.18
C ALA A 416 -11.24 -22.93 2.77
N ARG A 417 -12.36 -22.52 2.17
CA ARG A 417 -12.68 -22.82 0.76
C ARG A 417 -12.87 -21.52 0.01
N LEU A 418 -12.23 -21.39 -1.16
CA LEU A 418 -12.18 -20.15 -1.94
C LEU A 418 -13.56 -19.67 -2.46
N PHE A 419 -14.59 -20.53 -2.44
CA PHE A 419 -15.90 -20.30 -3.08
C PHE A 419 -17.10 -20.92 -2.33
N SER A 420 -16.94 -21.35 -1.08
CA SER A 420 -18.03 -21.95 -0.27
C SER A 420 -17.80 -21.65 1.21
N ASP A 421 -18.86 -21.82 2.01
CA ASP A 421 -18.76 -21.64 3.45
C ASP A 421 -17.67 -22.53 4.05
N PRO A 422 -16.91 -22.04 5.04
CA PRO A 422 -15.87 -22.82 5.69
C PRO A 422 -16.43 -24.11 6.30
N GLU A 423 -15.79 -25.24 6.03
CA GLU A 423 -16.22 -26.53 6.54
C GLU A 423 -15.60 -26.80 7.92
N PRO A 424 -16.39 -27.05 8.97
CA PRO A 424 -15.86 -27.40 10.28
C PRO A 424 -15.19 -28.78 10.24
N LEU A 425 -13.92 -28.83 10.63
CA LEU A 425 -13.16 -30.09 10.67
C LEU A 425 -13.40 -30.89 11.95
N ALA A 426 -13.80 -30.19 13.01
CA ALA A 426 -14.12 -30.76 14.31
C ALA A 426 -15.17 -29.87 15.03
N PRO A 427 -15.91 -30.41 16.02
CA PRO A 427 -16.75 -29.62 16.91
C PRO A 427 -15.92 -28.56 17.65
N ALA A 428 -16.55 -27.46 18.05
CA ALA A 428 -15.87 -26.44 18.84
C ALA A 428 -15.38 -27.03 20.17
N VAL A 429 -14.08 -26.92 20.43
CA VAL A 429 -13.48 -27.31 21.71
C VAL A 429 -13.75 -26.18 22.69
N ARG A 430 -14.51 -26.47 23.74
CA ARG A 430 -14.73 -25.57 24.87
C ARG A 430 -13.52 -25.63 25.78
N VAL A 431 -12.86 -24.51 26.00
CA VAL A 431 -11.71 -24.40 26.88
C VAL A 431 -12.13 -23.61 28.12
N VAL A 432 -12.09 -24.29 29.27
CA VAL A 432 -12.33 -23.72 30.60
C VAL A 432 -11.00 -23.20 31.16
N PRO A 433 -10.97 -22.13 31.97
CA PRO A 433 -9.71 -21.55 32.43
C PRO A 433 -8.90 -22.52 33.29
N CYS A 434 -7.65 -22.76 32.91
CA CYS A 434 -6.59 -23.27 33.76
C CYS A 434 -5.31 -22.54 33.37
N GLU A 435 -4.96 -21.50 34.15
CA GLU A 435 -3.86 -20.55 33.90
C GLU A 435 -3.91 -19.83 32.55
N VAL A 436 -3.70 -18.52 32.56
CA VAL A 436 -3.67 -17.70 31.35
C VAL A 436 -2.30 -17.91 30.70
N PRO A 437 -2.18 -18.35 29.41
CA PRO A 437 -3.20 -18.38 28.36
C PRO A 437 -3.95 -19.72 28.24
N HIS A 438 -5.16 -19.65 27.65
CA HIS A 438 -5.91 -20.82 27.24
C HIS A 438 -5.14 -21.58 26.15
N LYS A 439 -4.80 -22.84 26.39
CA LYS A 439 -4.10 -23.69 25.42
C LYS A 439 -4.99 -24.84 25.00
N THR A 440 -5.05 -25.09 23.70
CA THR A 440 -5.65 -26.30 23.15
C THR A 440 -4.74 -26.90 22.10
N THR A 441 -4.85 -28.21 21.88
CA THR A 441 -4.11 -28.90 20.83
C THR A 441 -5.04 -29.21 19.67
N VAL A 442 -4.66 -28.79 18.47
CA VAL A 442 -5.37 -29.07 17.23
C VAL A 442 -4.46 -29.83 16.27
N THR A 443 -5.05 -30.64 15.40
CA THR A 443 -4.32 -31.32 14.32
C THR A 443 -4.94 -30.93 12.99
N PHE A 444 -4.11 -30.45 12.07
CA PHE A 444 -4.56 -30.08 10.73
C PHE A 444 -4.45 -31.31 9.82
N PRO A 445 -5.54 -31.78 9.19
CA PRO A 445 -5.58 -33.07 8.50
C PRO A 445 -4.78 -33.11 7.18
N GLY A 446 -4.43 -31.95 6.60
CA GLY A 446 -3.70 -31.87 5.34
C GLY A 446 -3.09 -30.48 5.13
N ALA A 447 -2.25 -30.32 4.11
CA ALA A 447 -1.73 -29.01 3.75
C ALA A 447 -2.85 -28.10 3.21
N GLY A 448 -2.88 -26.84 3.59
CA GLY A 448 -3.89 -25.89 3.12
C GLY A 448 -4.13 -24.68 4.01
N ASP A 449 -5.12 -23.88 3.63
CA ASP A 449 -5.56 -22.71 4.37
C ASP A 449 -6.72 -23.07 5.31
N TYR A 450 -6.61 -22.64 6.56
CA TYR A 450 -7.55 -22.94 7.63
C TYR A 450 -7.94 -21.65 8.37
N TRP A 451 -9.06 -21.68 9.06
CA TRP A 451 -9.44 -20.69 10.06
C TRP A 451 -9.48 -21.36 11.42
N VAL A 452 -8.83 -20.76 12.41
CA VAL A 452 -9.09 -21.06 13.82
C VAL A 452 -10.05 -20.00 14.32
N GLU A 453 -11.30 -20.38 14.48
CA GLU A 453 -12.37 -19.53 14.96
C GLU A 453 -12.43 -19.58 16.49
N LEU A 454 -12.26 -18.41 17.11
CA LEU A 454 -12.43 -18.20 18.54
C LEU A 454 -13.82 -17.64 18.80
N THR A 455 -14.59 -18.28 19.67
CA THR A 455 -15.89 -17.79 20.14
C THR A 455 -15.85 -17.54 21.64
N PHE A 456 -16.31 -16.38 22.10
CA PHE A 456 -16.38 -16.09 23.54
C PHE A 456 -17.45 -15.01 23.81
N ASP A 457 -17.84 -14.86 25.07
CA ASP A 457 -18.85 -13.87 25.46
C ASP A 457 -18.23 -12.47 25.55
N VAL A 458 -18.87 -11.52 24.87
CA VAL A 458 -18.53 -10.11 24.92
C VAL A 458 -19.80 -9.35 25.31
N GLU A 459 -19.84 -8.87 26.55
CA GLU A 459 -20.96 -8.09 27.08
C GLU A 459 -22.32 -8.81 26.94
N GLY A 460 -22.35 -10.13 27.16
CA GLY A 460 -23.55 -10.97 27.09
C GLY A 460 -23.95 -11.40 25.68
N LYS A 461 -23.09 -11.18 24.68
CA LYS A 461 -23.26 -11.64 23.30
C LYS A 461 -22.11 -12.55 22.88
N PRO A 462 -22.37 -13.71 22.25
CA PRO A 462 -21.32 -14.53 21.69
C PRO A 462 -20.70 -13.83 20.47
N GLU A 463 -19.42 -13.48 20.56
CA GLU A 463 -18.62 -12.96 19.44
C GLU A 463 -17.75 -14.08 18.86
N SER A 464 -17.53 -14.05 17.54
CA SER A 464 -16.74 -15.04 16.82
C SER A 464 -15.67 -14.39 15.96
N ILE A 465 -14.41 -14.81 16.14
CA ILE A 465 -13.24 -14.22 15.51
C ILE A 465 -12.45 -15.29 14.77
N PRO A 466 -12.41 -15.24 13.42
CA PRO A 466 -11.64 -16.17 12.62
C PRO A 466 -10.17 -15.71 12.49
N PHE A 467 -9.24 -16.60 12.84
CA PHE A 467 -7.80 -16.40 12.66
C PHE A 467 -7.28 -17.25 11.50
N PRO A 468 -6.71 -16.65 10.43
CA PRO A 468 -6.24 -17.40 9.27
C PRO A 468 -4.96 -18.16 9.62
N ILE A 469 -4.93 -19.48 9.49
CA ILE A 469 -3.74 -20.31 9.71
C ILE A 469 -3.46 -21.13 8.48
N VAL A 470 -2.20 -21.14 8.04
CA VAL A 470 -1.73 -22.02 6.96
C VAL A 470 -1.06 -23.23 7.59
N ALA A 471 -1.48 -24.43 7.25
CA ALA A 471 -0.78 -25.65 7.65
C ALA A 471 -0.01 -26.24 6.47
N GLY A 472 1.27 -26.54 6.67
CA GLY A 472 2.16 -27.10 5.66
C GLY A 472 2.67 -26.06 4.66
N ASN A 473 2.76 -26.46 3.39
CA ASN A 473 3.08 -25.53 2.31
C ASN A 473 1.82 -24.72 1.98
N PRO A 474 1.92 -23.38 1.89
CA PRO A 474 0.77 -22.53 1.59
C PRO A 474 0.05 -23.00 0.34
N SER A 475 -1.28 -22.91 0.36
CA SER A 475 -2.07 -23.05 -0.86
C SER A 475 -1.52 -22.09 -1.91
N PRO A 476 -1.69 -22.37 -3.20
CA PRO A 476 -0.97 -21.64 -4.21
C PRO A 476 -1.70 -20.32 -4.49
N ALA A 477 -1.82 -19.44 -3.48
CA ALA A 477 -1.91 -18.00 -3.68
C ALA A 477 -0.77 -17.51 -4.61
N GLY A 478 0.38 -18.20 -4.54
CA GLY A 478 1.43 -18.13 -5.56
C GLY A 478 0.95 -18.55 -6.96
N ALA A 479 0.13 -19.61 -7.13
CA ALA A 479 -0.47 -19.93 -8.43
C ALA A 479 -1.58 -18.97 -8.83
N VAL A 480 -2.38 -18.37 -7.93
CA VAL A 480 -3.35 -17.34 -8.35
C VAL A 480 -2.61 -16.11 -8.89
N VAL A 481 -1.52 -15.70 -8.25
CA VAL A 481 -0.64 -14.62 -8.73
C VAL A 481 0.10 -15.01 -10.01
N THR A 482 0.57 -16.26 -10.13
CA THR A 482 1.27 -16.77 -11.32
C THR A 482 0.30 -17.02 -12.47
N LEU A 483 -0.94 -17.43 -12.19
CA LEU A 483 -2.01 -17.64 -13.16
C LEU A 483 -2.54 -16.29 -13.64
N PHE A 484 -2.79 -15.33 -12.75
CA PHE A 484 -3.21 -13.99 -13.16
C PHE A 484 -2.08 -13.26 -13.91
N GLY A 485 -0.84 -13.34 -13.42
CA GLY A 485 0.33 -12.80 -14.09
C GLY A 485 0.61 -13.47 -15.43
N GLY A 486 0.47 -14.79 -15.50
CA GLY A 486 0.62 -15.61 -16.71
C GLY A 486 -0.49 -15.36 -17.72
N VAL A 487 -1.76 -15.34 -17.30
CA VAL A 487 -2.91 -15.01 -18.15
C VAL A 487 -2.80 -13.59 -18.67
N MET A 488 -2.43 -12.61 -17.83
CA MET A 488 -2.24 -11.24 -18.28
C MET A 488 -1.07 -11.12 -19.26
N LEU A 489 0.06 -11.78 -19.00
CA LEU A 489 1.21 -11.81 -19.90
C LEU A 489 0.85 -12.48 -21.24
N THR A 490 0.20 -13.64 -21.22
CA THR A 490 -0.24 -14.36 -22.43
C THR A 490 -1.28 -13.56 -23.21
N LEU A 491 -2.22 -12.89 -22.54
CA LEU A 491 -3.17 -11.99 -23.18
C LEU A 491 -2.45 -10.82 -23.86
N LEU A 492 -1.48 -10.20 -23.18
CA LEU A 492 -0.70 -9.07 -23.71
C LEU A 492 0.21 -9.48 -24.89
N VAL A 493 0.86 -10.64 -24.79
CA VAL A 493 1.69 -11.21 -25.88
C VAL A 493 0.81 -11.56 -27.08
N THR A 494 -0.33 -12.20 -26.87
CA THR A 494 -1.28 -12.56 -27.92
C THR A 494 -1.85 -11.32 -28.61
N VAL A 495 -2.30 -10.32 -27.85
CA VAL A 495 -2.80 -9.04 -28.39
C VAL A 495 -1.71 -8.35 -29.21
N ARG A 496 -0.45 -8.38 -28.75
CA ARG A 496 0.68 -7.81 -29.48
C ARG A 496 1.01 -8.58 -30.75
N ALA A 497 1.04 -9.91 -30.71
CA ALA A 497 1.27 -10.76 -31.87
C ALA A 497 0.20 -10.52 -32.95
N ILE A 498 -1.07 -10.45 -32.55
CA ILE A 498 -2.18 -10.15 -33.45
C ILE A 498 -2.02 -8.76 -34.07
N ARG A 499 -1.67 -7.74 -33.27
CA ARG A 499 -1.50 -6.36 -33.78
C ARG A 499 -0.30 -6.22 -34.71
N ILE A 500 0.84 -6.86 -34.40
CA ILE A 500 2.02 -6.87 -35.28
C ILE A 500 1.69 -7.58 -36.60
N LYS A 501 0.99 -8.72 -36.54
CA LYS A 501 0.55 -9.45 -37.74
C LYS A 501 -0.38 -8.61 -38.60
N ARG A 502 -1.35 -7.91 -37.99
CA ARG A 502 -2.24 -6.98 -38.71
C ARG A 502 -1.49 -5.80 -39.32
N ALA A 503 -0.55 -5.19 -38.60
CA ALA A 503 0.26 -4.08 -39.12
C ALA A 503 1.19 -4.51 -40.26
N ARG A 504 1.75 -5.73 -40.21
CA ARG A 504 2.55 -6.30 -41.30
C ARG A 504 1.70 -6.60 -42.53
N ARG A 505 0.48 -7.13 -42.36
CA ARG A 505 -0.47 -7.34 -43.47
C ARG A 505 -0.87 -6.03 -44.13
N ALA A 506 -1.25 -5.02 -43.36
CA ALA A 506 -1.59 -3.71 -43.89
C ALA A 506 -0.43 -3.04 -44.67
N ARG A 507 0.83 -3.24 -44.23
CA ARG A 507 2.02 -2.76 -44.96
C ARG A 507 2.32 -3.57 -46.22
N ALA A 508 1.97 -4.85 -46.26
CA ALA A 508 2.13 -5.69 -47.45
C ALA A 508 1.05 -5.37 -48.49
N GLU A 509 -0.19 -5.18 -48.05
CA GLU A 509 -1.33 -4.78 -48.89
C GLU A 509 -1.14 -3.36 -49.44
N GLY A 510 -0.66 -2.41 -48.62
CA GLY A 510 -0.35 -1.04 -49.08
C GLY A 510 0.97 -0.87 -49.86
N ARG A 511 1.74 -1.94 -50.09
CA ARG A 511 2.88 -1.97 -51.02
C ARG A 511 2.55 -2.68 -52.35
N ALA A 512 1.40 -3.34 -52.42
CA ALA A 512 0.90 -4.06 -53.59
C ALA A 512 -0.15 -3.25 -54.38
N ALA A 513 -0.55 -2.09 -53.87
CA ALA A 513 -1.31 -1.04 -54.55
C ALA A 513 -0.38 0.15 -54.79
#